data_AF-U9TNE0-F1
#
_entry.id   AF-U9TNE0-F1
#
_cell.length_a   1.000
_cell.length_b   1.000
_cell.length_c   1.000
_cell.angle_alpha   90.00
_cell.angle_beta   90.00
_cell.angle_gamma   90.00
#
_symmetry.space_group_name_H-M   'P 1'
#
loop_
_entity.id
_entity.type
_entity.pdbx_description
1 polymer ?
#
loop_
_entity_poly.entity_id
_entity_poly.type
_entity_poly.pdbx_seq_one_letter_code
_entity_poly.pdbx_strand_id
1 'polypeptide(L)'
;MAAIRKKLIYAIIQEAFSEANKNPNLNFDLTNQQKLLDEIIFANKSLTKNEKAETVRIITESYDYFRIIKNEGERRICENCQ
;
A
#
# COMPACT_ATOMS: atom_id res chain seq x y z
N MET A 1 0.34 25.20 -4.29
CA MET A 1 0.53 23.78 -3.90
C MET A 1 0.75 23.74 -2.40
N ALA A 2 -0.10 23.05 -1.63
CA ALA A 2 0.16 22.87 -0.20
C ALA A 2 1.37 21.95 0.00
N ALA A 3 2.22 22.24 0.97
CA ALA A 3 3.36 21.40 1.29
C ALA A 3 2.86 20.02 1.79
N ILE A 4 3.30 18.95 1.12
CA ILE A 4 2.99 17.57 1.51
C ILE A 4 3.79 17.22 2.76
N ARG A 5 3.10 16.89 3.86
CA ARG A 5 3.74 16.55 5.14
C ARG A 5 4.18 15.08 5.14
N LYS A 6 5.31 14.78 4.51
CA LYS A 6 5.86 13.41 4.40
C LYS A 6 5.97 12.69 5.76
N LYS A 7 6.40 13.38 6.82
CA LYS A 7 6.49 12.78 8.17
C LYS A 7 5.13 12.29 8.69
N LEU A 8 4.06 13.05 8.43
CA LEU A 8 2.70 12.67 8.80
C LEU A 8 2.22 11.48 7.98
N ILE A 9 2.49 11.50 6.67
CA ILE A 9 2.16 10.39 5.77
C ILE A 9 2.81 9.09 6.27
N TYR A 10 4.12 9.09 6.52
CA TYR A 10 4.80 7.90 7.01
C TYR A 10 4.27 7.41 8.36
N ALA A 11 3.93 8.32 9.28
CA ALA A 11 3.31 7.94 10.56
C ALA A 11 1.96 7.24 10.36
N ILE A 12 1.08 7.79 9.52
CA ILE A 12 -0.23 7.21 9.23
C ILE A 12 -0.09 5.86 8.51
N ILE A 13 0.87 5.72 7.59
CA ILE A 13 1.17 4.43 6.95
C ILE A 13 1.56 3.39 7.99
N GLN A 14 2.49 3.72 8.90
CA GLN A 14 2.94 2.79 9.95
C GLN A 14 1.79 2.37 10.88
N GLU A 15 0.94 3.32 11.28
CA GLU A 15 -0.26 3.04 12.09
C GLU A 15 -1.22 2.11 11.34
N ALA A 16 -1.49 2.39 10.07
CA ALA A 16 -2.40 1.58 9.25
C ALA A 16 -1.87 0.15 9.04
N PHE A 17 -0.56 -0.01 8.80
CA PHE A 17 0.08 -1.34 8.75
C PHE A 17 0.03 -2.06 10.10
N SER A 18 0.24 -1.35 11.20
CA SER A 18 0.11 -1.93 12.54
C SER A 18 -1.31 -2.41 12.83
N GLU A 19 -2.34 -1.71 12.33
CA GLU A 19 -3.73 -2.13 12.45
C GLU A 19 -4.01 -3.37 11.60
N ALA A 20 -3.56 -3.36 10.33
CA ALA A 20 -3.71 -4.50 9.44
C ALA A 20 -3.07 -5.79 9.99
N ASN A 21 -1.89 -5.67 10.61
CA ASN A 21 -1.16 -6.78 11.22
C ASN A 21 -1.87 -7.44 12.41
N LYS A 22 -2.87 -6.77 13.03
CA LYS A 22 -3.68 -7.38 14.09
C LYS A 22 -4.58 -8.50 13.57
N ASN A 23 -4.87 -8.51 12.26
CA ASN A 23 -5.63 -9.57 11.61
C ASN A 23 -4.68 -10.52 10.86
N PRO A 24 -4.31 -11.67 11.43
CA PRO A 24 -3.35 -12.60 10.83
C PRO A 24 -3.80 -13.16 9.47
N ASN A 25 -5.10 -13.13 9.17
CA ASN A 25 -5.62 -13.57 7.87
C ASN A 25 -5.29 -12.61 6.73
N LEU A 26 -4.97 -11.34 7.02
CA LEU A 26 -4.60 -10.33 6.02
C LEU A 26 -3.12 -10.39 5.63
N ASN A 27 -2.27 -11.05 6.41
CA ASN A 27 -0.82 -11.11 6.16
C ASN A 27 -0.45 -11.86 4.87
N PHE A 28 -1.34 -12.74 4.37
CA PHE A 28 -1.10 -13.56 3.20
C PHE A 28 -1.77 -13.01 1.93
N ASP A 29 -2.69 -12.07 2.06
CA ASP A 29 -3.42 -11.49 0.93
C ASP A 29 -3.09 -10.00 0.80
N LEU A 30 -2.07 -9.71 -0.01
CA LEU A 30 -1.64 -8.35 -0.31
C LEU A 30 -2.79 -7.49 -0.87
N THR A 31 -3.74 -8.10 -1.58
CA THR A 31 -4.88 -7.37 -2.16
C THR A 31 -5.84 -6.89 -1.07
N ASN A 32 -6.17 -7.77 -0.12
CA ASN A 32 -7.03 -7.39 1.01
C ASN A 32 -6.33 -6.41 1.96
N GLN A 33 -5.03 -6.58 2.16
CA GLN A 33 -4.21 -5.65 2.94
C GLN A 33 -4.19 -4.26 2.29
N GLN A 34 -4.05 -4.16 0.97
CA GLN A 34 -4.10 -2.88 0.25
C GLN A 34 -5.46 -2.18 0.40
N LYS A 35 -6.57 -2.91 0.24
CA LYS A 35 -7.93 -2.35 0.42
C LYS A 35 -8.15 -1.77 1.81
N LEU A 36 -7.73 -2.49 2.86
CA LEU A 36 -7.86 -2.03 4.24
C LEU A 36 -7.05 -0.74 4.48
N LEU A 37 -5.82 -0.69 3.98
CA LEU A 37 -4.98 0.50 4.11
C LEU A 37 -5.61 1.69 3.40
N ASP A 38 -6.14 1.50 2.18
CA ASP A 38 -6.84 2.54 1.43
C ASP A 38 -8.04 3.08 2.22
N GLU A 39 -8.88 2.21 2.80
CA GLU A 39 -10.02 2.62 3.64
C GLU A 39 -9.58 3.48 4.83
N ILE A 40 -8.54 3.07 5.55
CA ILE A 40 -7.99 3.83 6.69
C ILE A 40 -7.51 5.22 6.22
N ILE A 41 -6.83 5.29 5.07
CA ILE A 41 -6.29 6.55 4.52
C ILE A 41 -7.41 7.47 4.03
N PHE A 42 -8.42 6.92 3.36
CA PHE A 42 -9.56 7.69 2.89
C PHE A 42 -10.41 8.20 4.05
N ALA A 43 -10.57 7.44 5.13
CA ALA A 43 -11.24 7.86 6.35
C ALA A 43 -10.45 8.89 7.17
N ASN A 44 -9.12 8.95 7.02
CA ASN A 44 -8.27 9.85 7.79
C ASN A 44 -8.55 11.33 7.45
N LYS A 45 -9.02 12.09 8.45
CA LYS A 45 -9.35 13.51 8.33
C LYS A 45 -8.13 14.43 8.42
N SER A 46 -7.01 13.93 8.92
CA SER A 46 -5.76 14.69 9.09
C SER A 46 -5.01 14.88 7.76
N LEU A 47 -5.31 14.07 6.74
CA LEU A 47 -4.72 14.14 5.41
C LEU A 47 -5.54 15.03 4.47
N THR A 48 -4.86 15.93 3.77
CA THR A 48 -5.44 16.65 2.63
C THR A 48 -5.61 15.73 1.42
N LYS A 49 -6.41 16.13 0.43
CA LYS A 49 -6.62 15.36 -0.81
C LYS A 49 -5.31 14.97 -1.52
N ASN A 50 -4.34 15.89 -1.56
CA ASN A 50 -3.04 15.65 -2.19
C ASN A 50 -2.20 14.67 -1.35
N GLU A 51 -2.26 14.76 -0.03
CA GLU A 51 -1.54 13.83 0.84
C GLU A 51 -2.14 12.43 0.80
N LYS A 52 -3.47 12.29 0.67
CA LYS A 52 -4.12 10.99 0.45
C LYS A 52 -3.63 10.35 -0.85
N ALA A 53 -3.59 11.11 -1.94
CA ALA A 53 -3.09 10.62 -3.22
C ALA A 53 -1.62 10.17 -3.13
N GLU A 54 -0.77 10.95 -2.45
CA GLU A 54 0.63 10.59 -2.24
C GLU A 54 0.78 9.34 -1.35
N THR A 55 -0.07 9.20 -0.33
CA THR A 55 -0.06 8.03 0.57
C THR A 55 -0.42 6.77 -0.20
N VAL A 56 -1.48 6.80 -1.02
CA VAL A 56 -1.89 5.68 -1.89
C VAL A 56 -0.78 5.33 -2.87
N ARG A 57 -0.12 6.33 -3.49
CA ARG A 57 1.00 6.10 -4.40
C ARG A 57 2.14 5.32 -3.73
N ILE A 58 2.57 5.74 -2.54
CA ILE A 58 3.64 5.08 -1.77
C ILE A 58 3.28 3.62 -1.46
N ILE A 59 2.02 3.37 -1.10
CA ILE A 59 1.54 2.03 -0.77
C ILE A 59 1.51 1.14 -2.01
N THR A 60 0.97 1.62 -3.12
CA THR A 60 0.94 0.88 -4.39
C THR A 60 2.34 0.53 -4.87
N GLU A 61 3.28 1.48 -4.86
CA GLU A 61 4.68 1.22 -5.23
C GLU A 61 5.32 0.14 -4.32
N SER A 62 4.99 0.15 -3.04
CA SER A 62 5.46 -0.87 -2.08
C SER A 62 4.86 -2.24 -2.39
N TYR A 63 3.57 -2.33 -2.71
CA TYR A 63 2.91 -3.59 -3.05
C TYR A 63 3.41 -4.16 -4.38
N ASP A 64 3.62 -3.32 -5.40
CA ASP A 64 4.19 -3.78 -6.67
C ASP A 64 5.59 -4.38 -6.45
N TYR A 65 6.40 -3.75 -5.60
CA TYR A 65 7.69 -4.30 -5.20
C TYR A 65 7.56 -5.67 -4.49
N PHE A 66 6.64 -5.80 -3.52
CA PHE A 66 6.41 -7.07 -2.82
C PHE A 66 5.86 -8.16 -3.74
N ARG A 67 4.98 -7.82 -4.69
CA ARG A 67 4.44 -8.75 -5.68
C ARG A 67 5.55 -9.34 -6.55
N ILE A 68 6.51 -8.52 -6.98
CA ILE A 68 7.68 -8.99 -7.72
C ILE A 68 8.50 -9.98 -6.87
N ILE A 69 8.80 -9.64 -5.61
CA ILE A 69 9.58 -10.52 -4.72
C ILE A 69 8.88 -11.85 -4.47
N LYS A 70 7.56 -11.82 -4.25
CA LYS A 70 6.78 -13.03 -3.99
C LYS A 70 6.44 -13.82 -5.25
N ASN A 71 6.82 -13.33 -6.44
CA ASN A 71 6.36 -13.87 -7.73
C ASN A 71 4.82 -13.97 -7.81
N GLU A 72 4.12 -12.99 -7.22
CA GLU A 72 2.67 -12.88 -7.20
C GLU A 72 2.16 -12.01 -8.36
N GLY A 73 1.44 -12.61 -9.29
CA GLY A 73 0.89 -11.95 -10.47
C GLY A 73 0.73 -12.92 -11.63
N GLU A 74 0.26 -12.42 -12.77
CA GLU A 74 0.22 -13.22 -13.99
C GLU A 74 1.66 -13.59 -14.38
N ARG A 75 1.92 -14.89 -14.40
CA ARG A 75 3.18 -15.43 -14.91
C ARG A 75 3.29 -15.05 -16.37
N ARG A 76 4.31 -14.28 -16.71
CA ARG A 76 4.69 -14.11 -18.10
C ARG A 76 5.44 -15.36 -18.53
N ILE A 77 4.87 -16.09 -19.48
CA ILE A 77 5.62 -17.14 -20.19
C ILE A 77 6.65 -16.42 -21.05
N CYS A 78 7.93 -16.71 -20.86
CA CYS A 78 8.97 -16.15 -21.70
C CYS A 78 8.95 -16.87 -23.05
N GLU A 79 8.42 -16.22 -24.08
CA GLU A 79 8.30 -16.79 -25.43
C GLU A 79 9.65 -17.19 -26.05
N ASN A 80 10.75 -16.58 -25.60
CA ASN A 80 12.10 -16.79 -26.12
C ASN A 80 13.01 -17.60 -25.18
N CYS A 81 12.51 -18.04 -24.02
CA CYS A 81 13.29 -18.86 -23.10
C CYS A 81 12.99 -20.34 -23.41
N GLN A 82 13.83 -20.95 -24.25
CA GLN A 82 13.88 -22.41 -24.44
C GLN A 82 14.58 -23.11 -23.28
#